data_AF-A0A8T4KU01-F1
#
_entry.id   AF-A0A8T4KU01-F1
#
_cell.length_a   1.000
_cell.length_b   1.000
_cell.length_c   1.000
_cell.angle_alpha   90.00
_cell.angle_beta   90.00
_cell.angle_gamma   90.00
#
_symmetry.space_group_name_H-M   'P 1'
#
loop_
_entity.id
_entity.type
_entity.pdbx_description
1 polymer ?
#
loop_
_entity_poly.entity_id
_entity_poly.type
_entity_poly.pdbx_seq_one_letter_code
_entity_poly.pdbx_strand_id
1 'polypeptide(L)'
;MPTKKKSINYIYFIIPVAIIAILGIYFFSRNPSSPTGIIGNQHILSEIVRLETLNYRLQLNIQDYSQLLSMVKGDPIAEDLANDSLWFVQHGISQHASHSLNDLYRYIQIGNYEVCIPHEIEHIGGYIQFNETDKVQEGLSRINDYYGQWKTQAHQLQTKYPATYENLTQLIQNIDSVLVKLNSNNTNVSSEIDYITLNELCGTI
;
A
#
# COMPACT_ATOMS: atom_id res chain seq x y z
N MET A 1 26.44 -64.80 -41.75
CA MET A 1 25.59 -63.65 -42.12
C MET A 1 25.91 -62.49 -41.18
N PRO A 2 26.47 -61.36 -41.66
CA PRO A 2 26.74 -60.20 -40.82
C PRO A 2 25.45 -59.41 -40.57
N THR A 3 25.12 -59.17 -39.31
CA THR A 3 23.98 -58.34 -38.90
C THR A 3 24.36 -56.86 -39.00
N LYS A 4 23.71 -56.11 -39.90
CA LYS A 4 23.83 -54.65 -39.95
C LYS A 4 23.28 -54.06 -38.65
N LYS A 5 24.15 -53.59 -37.76
CA LYS A 5 23.75 -52.74 -36.62
C LYS A 5 23.16 -51.44 -37.17
N LYS A 6 21.85 -51.21 -36.93
CA LYS A 6 21.22 -49.92 -37.18
C LYS A 6 21.79 -48.91 -36.19
N SER A 7 22.56 -47.94 -36.68
CA SER A 7 22.97 -46.77 -35.89
C SER A 7 21.73 -45.95 -35.59
N ILE A 8 21.24 -46.02 -34.35
CA ILE A 8 20.19 -45.14 -33.87
C ILE A 8 20.76 -43.74 -33.88
N ASN A 9 20.11 -42.83 -34.59
CA ASN A 9 20.59 -41.47 -34.77
C ASN A 9 20.24 -40.67 -33.51
N TYR A 10 21.15 -40.70 -32.53
CA TYR A 10 20.97 -40.14 -31.17
C TYR A 10 20.61 -38.65 -31.14
N ILE A 11 20.83 -37.94 -32.25
CA ILE A 11 20.46 -36.54 -32.46
C ILE A 11 18.96 -36.31 -32.20
N TYR A 12 18.09 -37.25 -32.60
CA TYR A 12 16.65 -37.13 -32.37
C TYR A 12 16.23 -37.30 -30.91
N PHE A 13 17.10 -37.84 -30.05
CA PHE A 13 16.86 -37.96 -28.61
C PHE A 13 17.48 -36.82 -27.81
N ILE A 14 18.61 -36.26 -28.25
CA ILE A 14 19.32 -35.20 -27.53
C ILE A 14 18.58 -33.86 -27.64
N ILE A 15 18.04 -33.54 -28.81
CA ILE A 15 17.38 -32.24 -29.05
C ILE A 15 16.13 -32.06 -28.18
N PRO A 16 15.19 -33.03 -28.08
CA PRO A 16 14.02 -32.87 -27.21
C PRO A 16 14.38 -32.74 -25.73
N VAL A 17 15.37 -33.50 -25.26
CA VAL A 17 15.83 -33.44 -23.86
C VAL A 17 16.45 -32.09 -23.54
N ALA A 18 17.26 -31.53 -24.44
CA ALA A 18 17.84 -30.20 -24.28
C ALA A 18 16.76 -29.10 -24.25
N ILE A 19 15.74 -29.20 -25.10
CA ILE A 19 14.62 -28.24 -25.11
C ILE A 19 13.82 -28.32 -23.80
N ILE A 20 13.51 -29.53 -23.32
CA ILE A 20 12.81 -29.72 -22.03
C ILE A 20 13.65 -29.17 -20.87
N ALA A 21 14.96 -29.36 -20.88
CA ALA A 21 15.85 -28.82 -19.84
C ALA A 21 15.90 -27.28 -19.86
N ILE A 22 15.99 -26.66 -21.04
CA ILE A 22 16.00 -25.20 -21.19
C ILE A 22 14.64 -24.61 -20.77
N LEU A 23 13.54 -25.22 -21.18
CA LEU A 23 12.20 -24.83 -20.74
C LEU A 23 12.03 -25.02 -19.23
N GLY A 24 12.53 -26.13 -18.67
CA GLY A 24 12.52 -26.39 -17.24
C GLY A 24 13.28 -25.31 -16.46
N ILE A 25 14.48 -24.93 -16.90
CA ILE A 25 15.25 -23.83 -16.30
C ILE A 25 14.52 -22.50 -16.44
N TYR A 26 13.91 -22.21 -17.59
CA TYR A 26 13.13 -20.99 -17.82
C TYR A 26 11.88 -20.90 -16.92
N PHE A 27 11.19 -22.01 -16.71
CA PHE A 27 10.03 -22.09 -15.80
C PHE A 27 10.46 -22.06 -14.33
N PHE A 28 11.60 -22.69 -13.97
CA PHE A 28 12.13 -22.63 -12.60
C PHE A 28 12.71 -21.26 -12.24
N SER A 29 13.32 -20.54 -13.20
CA SER A 29 13.84 -19.18 -12.99
C SER A 29 12.75 -18.11 -13.01
N ARG A 30 11.56 -18.42 -13.57
CA ARG A 30 10.36 -17.59 -13.51
C ARG A 30 9.40 -17.94 -12.38
N ASN A 31 9.64 -19.01 -11.62
CA ASN A 31 8.99 -19.22 -10.35
C ASN A 31 9.82 -18.52 -9.28
N PRO A 32 9.47 -17.29 -8.85
CA PRO A 32 10.05 -16.76 -7.63
C PRO A 32 9.76 -17.77 -6.53
N SER A 33 10.82 -18.34 -5.96
CA SER A 33 10.76 -19.14 -4.76
C SER A 33 10.43 -18.24 -3.56
N SER A 34 9.17 -17.81 -3.48
CA SER A 34 8.42 -17.45 -2.27
C SER A 34 7.03 -17.01 -2.72
N PRO A 35 5.98 -17.72 -2.30
CA PRO A 35 5.05 -17.03 -1.42
C PRO A 35 4.61 -17.96 -0.30
N THR A 36 5.14 -17.74 0.91
CA THR A 36 4.16 -17.51 1.98
C THR A 36 3.43 -16.24 1.57
N GLY A 37 2.25 -16.37 0.97
CA GLY A 37 1.49 -15.22 0.49
C GLY A 37 1.40 -14.17 1.59
N ILE A 38 1.66 -12.91 1.24
CA ILE A 38 1.57 -11.79 2.18
C ILE A 38 0.12 -11.65 2.66
N ILE A 39 -0.85 -11.81 1.77
CA ILE A 39 -2.27 -11.87 2.13
C ILE A 39 -2.57 -13.10 3.01
N GLY A 40 -3.22 -12.85 4.15
CA GLY A 40 -3.58 -13.82 5.17
C GLY A 40 -2.42 -14.22 6.09
N ASN A 41 -1.24 -13.61 5.96
CA ASN A 41 -0.06 -14.00 6.73
C ASN A 41 -0.17 -13.60 8.21
N GLN A 42 -0.42 -14.59 9.07
CA GLN A 42 -0.61 -14.38 10.51
C GLN A 42 0.63 -13.83 11.23
N HIS A 43 1.83 -14.09 10.71
CA HIS A 43 3.05 -13.53 11.29
C HIS A 43 3.15 -12.03 11.04
N ILE A 44 2.82 -11.58 9.83
CA ILE A 44 2.77 -10.15 9.48
C ILE A 44 1.69 -9.45 10.32
N LEU A 45 0.48 -10.03 10.40
CA LEU A 45 -0.61 -9.47 11.21
C LEU A 45 -0.22 -9.33 12.69
N SER A 46 0.42 -10.35 13.26
CA SER A 46 0.87 -10.33 14.66
C SER A 46 1.93 -9.25 14.89
N GLU A 47 2.83 -9.06 13.93
CA GLU A 47 3.87 -8.04 14.01
C GLU A 47 3.29 -6.63 13.91
N ILE A 48 2.30 -6.40 13.05
CA ILE A 48 1.58 -5.13 12.96
C ILE A 48 0.91 -4.79 14.30
N VAL A 49 0.19 -5.75 14.90
CA VAL A 49 -0.47 -5.57 16.21
C VAL A 49 0.57 -5.26 17.32
N ARG A 50 1.76 -5.87 17.26
CA ARG A 50 2.85 -5.55 18.19
C ARG A 50 3.27 -4.09 18.05
N LEU A 51 3.48 -3.60 16.82
CA LEU A 51 3.85 -2.21 16.56
C LEU A 51 2.76 -1.22 16.96
N GLU A 52 1.49 -1.50 16.66
CA GLU A 52 0.35 -0.69 17.12
C GLU A 52 0.30 -0.61 18.65
N THR A 53 0.54 -1.74 19.34
CA THR A 53 0.59 -1.78 20.80
C THR A 53 1.73 -0.93 21.37
N LEU A 54 2.90 -0.95 20.73
CA LEU A 54 4.02 -0.08 21.11
C LEU A 54 3.71 1.39 20.85
N ASN A 55 3.04 1.71 19.73
CA ASN A 55 2.66 3.07 19.40
C ASN A 55 1.69 3.64 20.43
N TYR A 56 0.65 2.86 20.77
CA TYR A 56 -0.32 3.22 21.79
C TYR A 56 0.33 3.49 23.16
N ARG A 57 1.40 2.78 23.49
CA ARG A 57 2.18 2.96 24.72
C ARG A 57 3.24 4.06 24.64
N LEU A 58 3.35 4.75 23.50
CA LEU A 58 4.40 5.75 23.23
C LEU A 58 5.81 5.16 23.36
N GLN A 59 5.99 3.89 22.99
CA GLN A 59 7.24 3.14 23.09
C GLN A 59 7.80 2.72 21.73
N LEU A 60 7.04 2.95 20.66
CA LEU A 60 7.43 2.61 19.30
C LEU A 60 8.64 3.43 18.86
N ASN A 61 9.65 2.75 18.32
CA ASN A 61 10.85 3.38 17.77
C ASN A 61 11.18 2.83 16.37
N ILE A 62 12.14 3.47 15.71
CA ILE A 62 12.57 3.15 14.33
C ILE A 62 13.07 1.69 14.23
N GLN A 63 13.77 1.19 15.26
CA GLN A 63 14.37 -0.14 15.22
C GLN A 63 13.33 -1.27 15.28
N ASP A 64 12.16 -1.00 15.87
CA ASP A 64 11.06 -1.96 15.96
C ASP A 64 10.54 -2.40 14.58
N TYR A 65 10.70 -1.58 13.53
CA TYR A 65 10.20 -1.88 12.18
C TYR A 65 11.04 -2.89 11.40
N SER A 66 12.27 -3.18 11.84
CA SER A 66 13.20 -4.03 11.10
C SER A 66 12.62 -5.40 10.72
N GLN A 67 11.82 -5.99 11.62
CA GLN A 67 11.14 -7.25 11.36
C GLN A 67 10.01 -7.08 10.35
N LEU A 68 9.09 -6.14 10.55
CA LEU A 68 8.00 -5.87 9.61
C LEU A 68 8.49 -5.63 8.19
N LEU A 69 9.47 -4.73 8.01
CA LEU A 69 10.04 -4.39 6.69
C LEU A 69 10.62 -5.62 5.97
N SER A 70 11.22 -6.55 6.72
CA SER A 70 11.75 -7.79 6.14
C SER A 70 10.64 -8.74 5.68
N MET A 71 9.48 -8.74 6.35
CA MET A 71 8.37 -9.63 6.05
C MET A 71 7.52 -9.15 4.87
N VAL A 72 7.37 -7.83 4.70
CA VAL A 72 6.57 -7.23 3.61
C VAL A 72 7.33 -7.10 2.30
N LYS A 73 8.64 -7.37 2.32
CA LYS A 73 9.52 -7.23 1.15
C LYS A 73 9.02 -8.04 -0.05
N GLY A 74 8.93 -7.39 -1.20
CA GLY A 74 8.46 -7.92 -2.47
C GLY A 74 7.00 -7.57 -2.81
N ASP A 75 6.27 -6.94 -1.89
CA ASP A 75 4.91 -6.46 -2.13
C ASP A 75 4.87 -4.93 -2.05
N PRO A 76 4.67 -4.22 -3.18
CA PRO A 76 4.75 -2.77 -3.22
C PRO A 76 3.76 -2.05 -2.30
N ILE A 77 2.56 -2.61 -2.11
CA ILE A 77 1.54 -1.98 -1.26
C ILE A 77 1.91 -2.15 0.20
N ALA A 78 2.29 -3.37 0.59
CA ALA A 78 2.69 -3.64 1.97
C ALA A 78 3.98 -2.89 2.35
N GLU A 79 4.93 -2.76 1.42
CA GLU A 79 6.14 -1.95 1.60
C GLU A 79 5.82 -0.46 1.74
N ASP A 80 4.96 0.10 0.89
CA ASP A 80 4.58 1.53 0.95
C ASP A 80 3.97 1.86 2.32
N LEU A 81 2.98 1.09 2.77
CA LEU A 81 2.31 1.30 4.05
C LEU A 81 3.24 1.13 5.27
N ALA A 82 4.14 0.14 5.23
CA ALA A 82 5.12 -0.05 6.29
C ALA A 82 6.16 1.09 6.34
N ASN A 83 6.62 1.55 5.19
CA ASN A 83 7.57 2.67 5.09
C ASN A 83 6.92 4.00 5.45
N ASP A 84 5.65 4.19 5.12
CA ASP A 84 4.87 5.35 5.51
C ASP A 84 4.74 5.45 7.03
N SER A 85 4.31 4.35 7.66
CA SER A 85 4.28 4.24 9.11
C SER A 85 5.62 4.56 9.77
N LEU A 86 6.71 3.99 9.24
CA LEU A 86 8.06 4.25 9.71
C LEU A 86 8.44 5.73 9.58
N TRP A 87 8.08 6.37 8.46
CA TRP A 87 8.38 7.78 8.21
C TRP A 87 7.75 8.68 9.28
N PHE A 88 6.50 8.40 9.68
CA PHE A 88 5.85 9.15 10.77
C PHE A 88 6.56 9.00 12.12
N VAL A 89 7.06 7.81 12.44
CA VAL A 89 7.85 7.58 13.65
C VAL A 89 9.19 8.32 13.59
N GLN A 90 9.86 8.33 12.43
CA GLN A 90 11.12 9.06 12.21
C GLN A 90 10.98 10.57 12.44
N HIS A 91 9.81 11.13 12.13
CA HIS A 91 9.52 12.56 12.23
C HIS A 91 8.83 12.96 13.54
N GLY A 92 8.67 12.02 14.49
CA GLY A 92 8.12 12.31 15.81
C GLY A 92 6.62 12.58 15.84
N ILE A 93 5.89 12.14 14.80
CA ILE A 93 4.43 12.26 14.69
C ILE A 93 3.79 10.88 14.67
N SER A 94 4.18 10.06 15.64
CA SER A 94 3.84 8.63 15.72
C SER A 94 2.35 8.34 15.83
N GLN A 95 1.52 9.31 16.21
CA GLN A 95 0.06 9.15 16.18
C GLN A 95 -0.45 8.83 14.76
N HIS A 96 0.22 9.29 13.70
CA HIS A 96 -0.17 8.95 12.33
C HIS A 96 0.35 7.57 11.89
N ALA A 97 1.40 7.06 12.53
CA ALA A 97 1.97 5.76 12.21
C ALA A 97 0.96 4.61 12.40
N SER A 98 0.01 4.74 13.32
CA SER A 98 -1.05 3.73 13.52
C SER A 98 -2.02 3.63 12.35
N HIS A 99 -2.24 4.69 11.59
CA HIS A 99 -3.17 4.61 10.46
C HIS A 99 -2.59 3.78 9.33
N SER A 100 -1.34 4.05 8.94
CA SER A 100 -0.64 3.24 7.93
C SER A 100 -0.47 1.78 8.39
N LEU A 101 -0.27 1.52 9.69
CA LEU A 101 -0.28 0.15 10.25
C LEU A 101 -1.66 -0.51 10.16
N ASN A 102 -2.74 0.24 10.41
CA ASN A 102 -4.10 -0.29 10.32
C ASN A 102 -4.46 -0.63 8.86
N ASP A 103 -4.12 0.24 7.92
CA ASP A 103 -4.33 0.00 6.50
C ASP A 103 -3.49 -1.19 6.03
N LEU A 104 -2.26 -1.31 6.50
CA LEU A 104 -1.44 -2.49 6.26
C LEU A 104 -2.11 -3.74 6.83
N TYR A 105 -2.59 -3.71 8.08
CA TYR A 105 -3.30 -4.83 8.69
C TYR A 105 -4.49 -5.27 7.84
N ARG A 106 -5.34 -4.32 7.42
CA ARG A 106 -6.49 -4.59 6.55
C ARG A 106 -6.06 -5.17 5.21
N TYR A 107 -5.07 -4.57 4.56
CA TYR A 107 -4.53 -5.07 3.30
C TYR A 107 -4.04 -6.51 3.43
N ILE A 108 -3.22 -6.80 4.43
CA ILE A 108 -2.74 -8.15 4.72
C ILE A 108 -3.91 -9.09 5.03
N GLN A 109 -4.94 -8.64 5.73
CA GLN A 109 -6.05 -9.49 6.14
C GLN A 109 -6.95 -9.91 4.97
N ILE A 110 -7.32 -8.98 4.10
CA ILE A 110 -8.36 -9.21 3.06
C ILE A 110 -7.88 -9.02 1.63
N GLY A 111 -6.63 -8.58 1.42
CA GLY A 111 -6.05 -8.32 0.10
C GLY A 111 -6.63 -7.12 -0.63
N ASN A 112 -7.40 -6.28 0.07
CA ASN A 112 -8.02 -5.10 -0.48
C ASN A 112 -7.26 -3.85 -0.01
N TYR A 113 -6.82 -3.02 -0.95
CA TYR A 113 -6.20 -1.74 -0.67
C TYR A 113 -7.17 -0.62 -1.09
N GLU A 114 -7.66 0.10 -0.10
CA GLU A 114 -8.60 1.21 -0.27
C GLU A 114 -7.94 2.47 0.25
N VAL A 115 -7.79 3.47 -0.62
CA VAL A 115 -7.26 4.78 -0.22
C VAL A 115 -8.40 5.62 0.36
N CYS A 116 -8.28 5.98 1.63
CA CYS A 116 -9.13 6.99 2.23
C CYS A 116 -8.62 8.38 1.83
N ILE A 117 -9.32 9.06 0.92
CA ILE A 117 -8.85 10.33 0.35
C ILE A 117 -8.65 11.43 1.41
N PRO A 118 -9.58 11.67 2.36
CA PRO A 118 -9.33 12.61 3.47
C PRO A 118 -8.04 12.30 4.24
N HIS A 119 -7.78 11.02 4.48
CA HIS A 119 -6.64 10.57 5.27
C HIS A 119 -5.31 10.71 4.52
N GLU A 120 -5.29 10.39 3.23
CA GLU A 120 -4.12 10.63 2.38
C GLU A 120 -3.77 12.13 2.30
N ILE A 121 -4.78 13.02 2.34
CA ILE A 121 -4.58 14.48 2.40
C ILE A 121 -3.96 14.90 3.74
N GLU A 122 -4.35 14.27 4.85
CA GLU A 122 -3.71 14.48 6.16
C GLU A 122 -2.22 14.10 6.11
N HIS A 123 -1.90 12.94 5.53
CA HIS A 123 -0.51 12.49 5.33
C HIS A 123 0.29 13.49 4.50
N ILE A 124 -0.29 14.00 3.40
CA ILE A 124 0.32 15.07 2.59
C ILE A 124 0.60 16.33 3.42
N GLY A 125 -0.30 16.71 4.34
CA GLY A 125 -0.07 17.82 5.27
C GLY A 125 1.19 17.62 6.10
N GLY A 126 1.39 16.39 6.62
CA GLY A 126 2.63 15.99 7.29
C GLY A 126 3.85 16.12 6.39
N TYR A 127 3.80 15.59 5.17
CA TYR A 127 4.92 15.69 4.23
C TYR A 127 5.30 17.14 3.88
N ILE A 128 4.30 18.01 3.71
CA ILE A 128 4.52 19.45 3.48
C ILE A 128 5.24 20.08 4.66
N GLN A 129 4.82 19.78 5.90
CA GLN A 129 5.43 20.31 7.12
C GLN A 129 6.94 19.99 7.20
N PHE A 130 7.35 18.83 6.68
CA PHE A 130 8.74 18.36 6.70
C PHE A 130 9.49 18.57 5.35
N ASN A 131 8.88 19.27 4.39
CA ASN A 131 9.44 19.54 3.05
C ASN A 131 9.73 18.29 2.20
N GLU A 132 8.97 17.21 2.41
CA GLU A 132 9.10 15.93 1.69
C GLU A 132 8.37 15.99 0.34
N THR A 133 8.96 16.70 -0.62
CA THR A 133 8.32 16.97 -1.92
C THR A 133 7.96 15.68 -2.68
N ASP A 134 8.84 14.67 -2.65
CA ASP A 134 8.61 13.41 -3.36
C ASP A 134 7.39 12.67 -2.78
N LYS A 135 7.25 12.64 -1.45
CA LYS A 135 6.10 12.02 -0.76
C LYS A 135 4.79 12.77 -1.01
N VAL A 136 4.84 14.10 -1.13
CA VAL A 136 3.68 14.89 -1.55
C VAL A 136 3.22 14.46 -2.94
N GLN A 137 4.15 14.27 -3.89
CA GLN A 137 3.80 13.84 -5.25
C GLN A 137 3.27 12.40 -5.28
N GLU A 138 3.86 11.49 -4.51
CA GLU A 138 3.37 10.12 -4.34
C GLU A 138 1.93 10.11 -3.82
N GLY A 139 1.64 10.87 -2.76
CA GLY A 139 0.29 10.98 -2.21
C GLY A 139 -0.71 11.60 -3.19
N LEU A 140 -0.32 12.64 -3.93
CA LEU A 140 -1.16 13.21 -4.99
C LEU A 140 -1.45 12.21 -6.10
N SER A 141 -0.48 11.40 -6.50
CA SER A 141 -0.68 10.33 -7.48
C SER A 141 -1.72 9.33 -6.97
N ARG A 142 -1.58 8.84 -5.73
CA ARG A 142 -2.55 7.94 -5.10
C ARG A 142 -3.95 8.57 -5.04
N ILE A 143 -4.07 9.83 -4.64
CA ILE A 143 -5.37 10.51 -4.62
C ILE A 143 -5.98 10.54 -6.02
N ASN A 144 -5.22 10.92 -7.04
CA ASN A 144 -5.73 11.01 -8.40
C ASN A 144 -6.26 9.66 -8.94
N ASP A 145 -5.61 8.56 -8.57
CA ASP A 145 -6.00 7.22 -8.99
C ASP A 145 -7.31 6.75 -8.32
N TYR A 146 -7.55 7.14 -7.06
CA TYR A 146 -8.66 6.61 -6.24
C TYR A 146 -9.81 7.60 -6.02
N TYR A 147 -9.61 8.90 -6.23
CA TYR A 147 -10.57 9.94 -5.84
C TYR A 147 -11.94 9.79 -6.50
N GLY A 148 -11.98 9.44 -7.78
CA GLY A 148 -13.24 9.25 -8.51
C GLY A 148 -14.09 8.09 -7.95
N GLN A 149 -13.45 6.98 -7.59
CA GLN A 149 -14.11 5.83 -6.96
C GLN A 149 -14.58 6.19 -5.56
N TRP A 150 -13.70 6.77 -4.74
CA TRP A 150 -14.02 7.20 -3.39
C TRP A 150 -15.23 8.15 -3.35
N LYS A 151 -15.25 9.16 -4.23
CA LYS A 151 -16.36 10.13 -4.32
C LYS A 151 -17.69 9.46 -4.63
N THR A 152 -17.67 8.46 -5.52
CA THR A 152 -18.86 7.67 -5.87
C THR A 152 -19.37 6.88 -4.66
N GLN A 153 -18.48 6.19 -3.96
CA GLN A 153 -18.84 5.39 -2.78
C GLN A 153 -19.33 6.28 -1.63
N ALA A 154 -18.68 7.43 -1.40
CA ALA A 154 -19.10 8.38 -0.37
C ALA A 154 -20.54 8.90 -0.61
N HIS A 155 -20.91 9.21 -1.85
CA HIS A 155 -22.30 9.60 -2.18
C HIS A 155 -23.32 8.46 -1.97
N GLN A 156 -22.93 7.22 -2.26
CA GLN A 156 -23.78 6.06 -1.97
C GLN A 156 -24.00 5.91 -0.46
N LEU A 157 -22.95 6.08 0.34
CA LEU A 157 -23.04 6.04 1.80
C LEU A 157 -23.87 7.19 2.36
N GLN A 158 -23.75 8.41 1.81
CA GLN A 158 -24.61 9.53 2.20
C GLN A 158 -26.08 9.26 1.92
N THR A 159 -26.39 8.62 0.78
CA THR A 159 -27.77 8.24 0.45
C THR A 159 -28.32 7.22 1.46
N LYS A 160 -27.48 6.29 1.93
CA LYS A 160 -27.85 5.24 2.87
C LYS A 160 -27.89 5.71 4.33
N TYR A 161 -27.01 6.65 4.70
CA TYR A 161 -26.78 7.12 6.06
C TYR A 161 -26.67 8.66 6.11
N PRO A 162 -27.72 9.41 5.75
CA PRO A 162 -27.62 10.86 5.53
C PRO A 162 -27.19 11.65 6.77
N ALA A 163 -27.58 11.23 7.97
CA ALA A 163 -27.18 11.90 9.23
C ALA A 163 -25.68 11.73 9.55
N THR A 164 -25.06 10.63 9.12
CA THR A 164 -23.62 10.40 9.32
C THR A 164 -22.76 11.19 8.32
N TYR A 165 -23.31 11.46 7.14
CA TYR A 165 -22.61 12.11 6.02
C TYR A 165 -23.21 13.49 5.69
N GLU A 166 -23.73 14.21 6.69
CA GLU A 166 -24.41 15.50 6.48
C GLU A 166 -23.48 16.56 5.86
N ASN A 167 -22.19 16.53 6.21
CA ASN A 167 -21.18 17.48 5.73
C ASN A 167 -20.43 17.01 4.48
N LEU A 168 -20.80 15.88 3.86
CA LEU A 168 -20.03 15.30 2.75
C LEU A 168 -19.84 16.27 1.58
N THR A 169 -20.85 17.07 1.24
CA THR A 169 -20.74 18.07 0.16
C THR A 169 -19.65 19.10 0.46
N GLN A 170 -19.59 19.59 1.69
CA GLN A 170 -18.59 20.57 2.12
C GLN A 170 -17.20 19.91 2.21
N LEU A 171 -17.10 18.66 2.65
CA LEU A 171 -15.86 17.89 2.65
C LEU A 171 -15.29 17.73 1.24
N ILE A 172 -16.11 17.29 0.28
CA ILE A 172 -15.71 17.14 -1.13
C ILE A 172 -15.23 18.47 -1.72
N GLN A 173 -15.92 19.59 -1.43
CA GLN A 173 -15.51 20.91 -1.91
C GLN A 173 -14.14 21.34 -1.34
N ASN A 174 -13.86 21.05 -0.08
CA ASN A 174 -12.56 21.33 0.53
C ASN A 174 -11.47 20.45 -0.08
N ILE A 175 -11.74 19.15 -0.31
CA ILE A 175 -10.83 18.26 -1.02
C ILE A 175 -10.52 18.80 -2.42
N ASP A 176 -11.54 19.11 -3.21
CA ASP A 176 -11.37 19.68 -4.57
C ASP A 176 -10.50 20.95 -4.54
N SER A 177 -10.73 21.85 -3.58
CA SER A 177 -9.94 23.07 -3.38
C SER A 177 -8.47 22.78 -3.04
N VAL A 178 -8.21 21.86 -2.10
CA VAL A 178 -6.86 21.46 -1.70
C VAL A 178 -6.11 20.85 -2.88
N LEU A 179 -6.75 19.96 -3.65
CA LEU A 179 -6.12 19.33 -4.80
C LEU A 179 -5.76 20.34 -5.89
N VAL A 180 -6.59 21.36 -6.14
CA VAL A 180 -6.25 22.44 -7.09
C VAL A 180 -5.01 23.22 -6.62
N LYS A 181 -4.92 23.53 -5.33
CA LYS A 181 -3.76 24.23 -4.76
C LYS A 181 -2.50 23.36 -4.83
N LEU A 182 -2.57 22.10 -4.39
CA LEU A 182 -1.42 21.20 -4.39
C LEU A 182 -0.92 20.92 -5.81
N ASN A 183 -1.81 20.70 -6.78
CA ASN A 183 -1.44 20.52 -8.20
C ASN A 183 -0.83 21.78 -8.85
N SER A 184 -1.01 22.95 -8.24
CA SER A 184 -0.35 24.20 -8.65
C SER A 184 0.91 24.53 -7.83
N ASN A 185 1.44 23.55 -7.09
CA ASN A 185 2.57 23.69 -6.16
C ASN A 185 2.33 24.70 -5.04
N ASN A 186 1.07 25.01 -4.72
CA ASN A 186 0.72 25.85 -3.58
C ASN A 186 0.51 24.98 -2.34
N THR A 187 1.50 24.99 -1.44
CA THR A 187 1.49 24.24 -0.18
C THR A 187 0.81 24.97 0.97
N ASN A 188 0.26 26.17 0.75
CA ASN A 188 -0.50 26.92 1.75
C ASN A 188 -1.96 26.41 1.82
N VAL A 189 -2.11 25.24 2.43
CA VAL A 189 -3.37 24.47 2.54
C VAL A 189 -3.68 23.99 3.96
N SER A 190 -2.93 24.43 4.98
CA SER A 190 -3.02 23.86 6.33
C SER A 190 -4.43 23.97 6.93
N SER A 191 -5.10 25.10 6.76
CA SER A 191 -6.48 25.30 7.27
C SER A 191 -7.50 24.36 6.65
N GLU A 192 -7.34 24.05 5.36
CA GLU A 192 -8.23 23.15 4.65
C GLU A 192 -7.93 21.69 5.00
N ILE A 193 -6.66 21.34 5.19
CA ILE A 193 -6.27 20.03 5.70
C ILE A 193 -6.85 19.82 7.10
N ASP A 194 -6.71 20.78 8.01
CA ASP A 194 -7.30 20.71 9.36
C ASP A 194 -8.83 20.50 9.30
N TYR A 195 -9.52 21.19 8.39
CA TYR A 195 -10.94 21.00 8.18
C TYR A 195 -11.26 19.58 7.68
N ILE A 196 -10.50 19.07 6.71
CA ILE A 196 -10.66 17.73 6.14
C ILE A 196 -10.45 16.67 7.23
N THR A 197 -9.38 16.77 8.02
CA THR A 197 -9.08 15.86 9.14
C THR A 197 -10.19 15.87 10.18
N LEU A 198 -10.69 17.03 10.59
CA LEU A 198 -11.76 17.14 11.60
C LEU A 198 -13.12 16.59 11.13
N ASN A 199 -13.31 16.51 9.82
CA ASN A 199 -14.55 16.03 9.20
C ASN A 199 -14.32 14.73 8.42
N GLU A 200 -13.19 14.05 8.64
CA GLU A 200 -12.91 12.81 7.94
C GLU A 200 -13.95 11.76 8.35
N LEU A 201 -14.51 11.09 7.36
CA LEU A 201 -15.47 10.00 7.58
C LEU A 201 -14.71 8.69 7.43
N CYS A 202 -13.77 8.45 8.32
CA CYS A 202 -13.01 7.22 8.42
C CYS A 202 -13.86 6.12 9.07
N GLY A 203 -14.58 5.38 8.24
CA GLY A 203 -15.19 4.09 8.55
C GLY A 203 -15.20 3.29 7.26
N THR A 204 -15.05 1.97 7.33
CA THR A 204 -15.05 1.07 6.16
C THR A 204 -16.15 1.47 5.17
N ILE A 205 -15.71 2.07 4.05
CA ILE A 205 -16.52 2.34 2.86
C ILE A 205 -16.78 1.01 2.15
#